data_AF-A0A9E2R9G4-F1
#
_entry.id   AF-A0A9E2R9G4-F1
#
_cell.length_a   1.000
_cell.length_b   1.000
_cell.length_c   1.000
_cell.angle_alpha   90.00
_cell.angle_beta   90.00
_cell.angle_gamma   90.00
#
_symmetry.space_group_name_H-M   'P 1'
#
loop_
_entity.id
_entity.type
_entity.pdbx_description
1 polymer ?
#
loop_
_entity_poly.entity_id
_entity_poly.type
_entity_poly.pdbx_seq_one_letter_code
_entity_poly.pdbx_strand_id
1 'polypeptide(L)'
;MADSAKPKTWQIAVLAAGALALAVSLFLYFTREDKLDLPNRVFLADVTTGEVFEASTEDRPAITPEAHPTTGKLTLVRVRKDDQGKWKVNRTDMSALEEGVDKSAVNGEELVYKSGPSKMELKIPGK
;
A
#
# COMPACT_ATOMS: atom_id res chain seq x y z
N MET A 1 0.23 17.74 -63.04
CA MET A 1 0.99 16.49 -62.90
C MET A 1 1.66 16.53 -61.54
N ALA A 2 1.26 15.66 -60.60
CA ALA A 2 1.85 15.64 -59.27
C ALA A 2 3.09 14.75 -59.31
N ASP A 3 4.27 15.35 -59.12
CA ASP A 3 5.51 14.60 -58.94
C ASP A 3 5.41 13.76 -57.66
N SER A 4 5.40 12.45 -57.81
CA SER A 4 5.48 11.53 -56.68
C SER A 4 6.90 11.61 -56.11
N ALA A 5 7.09 12.41 -55.07
CA ALA A 5 8.36 12.47 -54.35
C ALA A 5 8.66 11.09 -53.76
N LYS A 6 9.64 10.38 -54.33
CA LYS A 6 10.13 9.12 -53.76
C LYS A 6 10.74 9.43 -52.39
N PRO A 7 10.29 8.77 -51.31
CA PRO A 7 10.86 8.99 -49.99
C PRO A 7 12.35 8.68 -50.03
N LYS A 8 13.16 9.57 -49.43
CA LYS A 8 14.62 9.37 -49.39
C LYS A 8 14.91 8.17 -48.48
N THR A 9 15.86 7.33 -48.87
CA THR A 9 16.22 6.09 -48.15
C THR A 9 16.45 6.30 -46.65
N TRP A 10 17.03 7.44 -46.25
CA TRP A 10 17.26 7.77 -44.85
C TRP A 10 15.96 8.02 -44.05
N GLN A 11 14.90 8.54 -44.69
CA GLN A 11 13.62 8.79 -44.02
C GLN A 11 12.93 7.47 -43.67
N ILE A 12 13.05 6.47 -44.55
CA ILE A 12 12.55 5.12 -44.32
C ILE A 12 13.30 4.48 -43.14
N ALA A 13 14.62 4.66 -43.08
CA ALA A 13 15.43 4.13 -41.98
C ALA A 13 15.03 4.72 -40.61
N VAL A 14 14.77 6.03 -40.54
CA VAL A 14 14.32 6.70 -39.32
C VAL A 14 12.92 6.21 -38.89
N LEU A 15 11.99 6.07 -39.84
CA LEU A 15 10.66 5.51 -39.58
C LEU A 15 10.73 4.08 -39.05
N ALA A 16 11.57 3.24 -39.67
CA ALA A 16 11.78 1.86 -39.24
C ALA A 16 12.35 1.82 -37.82
N ALA A 17 13.38 2.62 -37.51
CA ALA A 17 13.97 2.70 -36.18
C ALA A 17 12.97 3.14 -35.11
N GLY A 18 12.13 4.14 -35.42
CA GLY A 18 11.08 4.62 -34.51
C GLY A 18 10.01 3.56 -34.25
N ALA A 19 9.55 2.86 -35.29
CA ALA A 19 8.59 1.77 -35.15
C ALA A 19 9.15 0.62 -34.29
N LEU A 20 10.43 0.30 -34.48
CA LEU A 20 11.11 -0.76 -33.72
C LEU A 20 11.28 -0.38 -32.24
N ALA A 21 11.66 0.87 -31.96
CA ALA A 21 11.73 1.38 -30.59
C ALA A 21 10.37 1.32 -29.88
N LEU A 22 9.29 1.75 -30.54
CA LEU A 22 7.93 1.65 -29.99
C LEU A 22 7.51 0.21 -29.72
N ALA A 23 7.77 -0.70 -30.65
CA ALA A 23 7.45 -2.12 -30.48
C ALA A 23 8.19 -2.73 -29.27
N VAL A 24 9.49 -2.41 -29.11
CA VAL A 24 10.29 -2.87 -27.97
C VAL A 24 9.77 -2.28 -26.65
N SER A 25 9.44 -0.98 -26.62
CA SER A 25 8.90 -0.34 -25.41
C SER A 25 7.57 -0.96 -24.99
N LEU A 26 6.67 -1.20 -25.95
CA LEU A 26 5.38 -1.87 -25.67
C LEU A 26 5.58 -3.30 -25.21
N PHE A 27 6.48 -4.06 -25.87
CA PHE A 27 6.80 -5.42 -25.44
C PHE A 27 7.29 -5.44 -24.00
N LEU A 28 8.26 -4.60 -23.65
CA LEU A 28 8.78 -4.50 -22.29
C LEU A 28 7.71 -4.09 -21.28
N TYR A 29 6.82 -3.17 -21.65
CA TYR A 29 5.69 -2.76 -20.80
C TYR A 29 4.74 -3.93 -20.53
N PHE A 30 4.35 -4.69 -21.55
CA PHE A 30 3.43 -5.83 -21.38
C PHE A 30 4.09 -7.05 -20.73
N THR A 31 5.40 -7.25 -20.89
CA THR A 31 6.12 -8.35 -20.24
C THR A 31 6.59 -8.04 -18.82
N ARG A 32 6.50 -6.78 -18.39
CA ARG A 32 6.71 -6.45 -16.97
C ARG A 32 5.51 -6.96 -16.19
N GLU A 33 5.66 -8.15 -15.64
CA GLU A 33 4.88 -8.55 -14.47
C GLU A 33 5.36 -7.68 -13.30
N ASP A 34 4.79 -6.48 -13.18
CA ASP A 34 4.84 -5.72 -11.94
C ASP A 34 3.98 -6.47 -10.92
N LYS A 35 4.50 -7.60 -10.42
CA LYS A 35 4.03 -8.18 -9.16
C LYS A 35 4.42 -7.15 -8.11
N LEU A 36 3.49 -6.24 -7.84
CA LEU A 36 3.47 -5.49 -6.59
C LEU A 36 3.53 -6.54 -5.49
N ASP A 37 4.73 -6.75 -4.94
CA ASP A 37 4.98 -7.55 -3.76
C ASP A 37 4.34 -6.79 -2.59
N LEU A 38 3.01 -6.88 -2.54
CA LEU A 38 2.21 -6.37 -1.45
C LEU A 38 2.56 -7.27 -0.28
N PRO A 39 3.15 -6.73 0.80
CA PRO A 39 3.47 -7.56 1.94
C PRO A 39 2.17 -8.23 2.40
N ASN A 40 2.17 -9.56 2.52
CA ASN A 40 1.05 -10.37 3.04
C ASN A 40 0.77 -10.08 4.53
N ARG A 41 1.32 -9.00 5.06
CA ARG A 41 1.27 -8.61 6.45
C ARG A 41 1.17 -7.11 6.55
N VAL A 42 0.31 -6.66 7.45
CA VAL A 42 0.15 -5.26 7.81
C VAL A 42 0.33 -5.11 9.31
N PHE A 43 0.95 -4.01 9.71
CA PHE A 43 0.99 -3.62 11.12
C PHE A 43 -0.20 -2.73 11.42
N LEU A 44 -0.95 -3.11 12.44
CA LEU A 44 -2.04 -2.35 13.01
C LEU A 44 -1.62 -1.87 14.39
N ALA A 45 -2.16 -0.77 14.86
CA ALA A 45 -1.98 -0.36 16.24
C ALA A 45 -3.30 0.07 16.85
N ASP A 46 -3.48 -0.27 18.12
CA ASP A 46 -4.60 0.23 18.89
C ASP A 46 -4.31 1.66 19.33
N VAL A 47 -5.15 2.61 18.91
CA VAL A 47 -5.01 4.03 19.24
C VAL A 47 -5.28 4.37 20.71
N THR A 48 -5.88 3.45 21.47
CA THR A 48 -6.19 3.59 22.89
C THR A 48 -5.05 3.08 23.77
N THR A 49 -4.40 1.97 23.40
CA THR A 49 -3.35 1.34 24.22
C THR A 49 -1.94 1.64 23.71
N GLY A 50 -1.78 1.85 22.39
CA GLY A 50 -0.50 2.00 21.72
C GLY A 50 0.18 0.66 21.41
N GLU A 51 -0.50 -0.46 21.62
CA GLU A 51 0.01 -1.78 21.21
C GLU A 51 -0.01 -1.93 19.70
N VAL A 52 1.03 -2.58 19.18
CA VAL A 52 1.16 -2.89 17.75
C VAL A 52 0.90 -4.37 17.53
N PHE A 53 0.04 -4.65 16.57
CA PHE A 53 -0.36 -5.96 16.12
C PHE A 53 0.09 -6.19 14.69
N GLU A 54 0.44 -7.44 14.40
CA GLU A 54 0.74 -7.89 13.05
C GLU A 54 -0.43 -8.72 12.56
N ALA A 55 -1.06 -8.32 11.45
CA ALA A 55 -2.18 -9.00 10.83
C ALA A 55 -1.79 -9.55 9.46
N SER A 56 -2.22 -10.78 9.14
CA SER A 56 -2.07 -11.35 7.80
C SER A 56 -3.10 -10.74 6.84
N THR A 57 -2.66 -10.39 5.64
CA THR A 57 -3.50 -9.94 4.52
C THR A 57 -3.53 -10.93 3.37
N GLU A 58 -3.06 -12.17 3.59
CA GLU A 58 -2.99 -13.22 2.57
C GLU A 58 -4.39 -13.61 2.06
N ASP A 59 -5.35 -13.77 2.97
CA ASP A 59 -6.71 -14.19 2.62
C ASP A 59 -7.65 -13.01 2.32
N ARG A 60 -7.39 -11.84 2.91
CA ARG A 60 -8.25 -10.65 2.76
C ARG A 60 -7.46 -9.35 2.98
N PRO A 61 -7.81 -8.27 2.26
CA PRO A 61 -7.25 -6.96 2.57
C PRO A 61 -7.70 -6.51 3.96
N ALA A 62 -6.79 -5.89 4.71
CA ALA A 62 -7.13 -5.25 5.98
C ALA A 62 -7.94 -3.98 5.71
N ILE A 63 -9.16 -3.93 6.25
CA ILE A 63 -10.04 -2.76 6.21
C ILE A 63 -9.89 -2.04 7.55
N THR A 64 -9.40 -0.81 7.51
CA THR A 64 -9.23 0.00 8.73
C THR A 64 -10.22 1.17 8.81
N PRO A 65 -10.64 1.55 10.03
CA PRO A 65 -10.26 0.94 11.32
C PRO A 65 -10.84 -0.47 11.51
N GLU A 66 -10.06 -1.36 12.13
CA GLU A 66 -10.45 -2.74 12.41
C GLU A 66 -10.80 -2.93 13.90
N ALA A 67 -11.61 -3.94 14.19
CA ALA A 67 -12.03 -4.23 15.56
C ALA A 67 -10.90 -4.88 16.35
N HIS A 68 -10.59 -4.33 17.54
CA HIS A 68 -9.66 -4.96 18.46
C HIS A 68 -10.26 -6.29 18.98
N PRO A 69 -9.53 -7.42 18.92
CA PRO A 69 -10.14 -8.74 19.11
C PRO A 69 -10.65 -8.97 20.53
N THR A 70 -10.06 -8.31 21.53
CA THR A 70 -10.49 -8.43 22.93
C THR A 70 -11.69 -7.55 23.27
N THR A 71 -11.78 -6.36 22.67
CA THR A 71 -12.76 -5.34 23.08
C THR A 71 -13.90 -5.19 22.07
N GLY A 72 -13.72 -5.67 20.84
CA GLY A 72 -14.66 -5.52 19.72
C GLY A 72 -14.77 -4.10 19.18
N LYS A 73 -14.03 -3.13 19.73
CA LYS A 73 -14.10 -1.72 19.33
C LYS A 73 -13.22 -1.45 18.12
N LEU A 74 -13.67 -0.56 17.23
CA LEU A 74 -12.91 -0.12 16.04
C LEU A 74 -11.77 0.82 16.44
N THR A 75 -10.71 0.26 17.04
CA THR A 75 -9.55 1.02 17.54
C THR A 75 -8.26 0.69 16.81
N LEU A 76 -8.23 -0.33 15.94
CA LEU A 76 -7.04 -0.74 15.21
C LEU A 76 -6.89 0.05 13.91
N VAL A 77 -5.77 0.74 13.75
CA VAL A 77 -5.45 1.55 12.56
C VAL A 77 -4.13 1.11 11.93
N ARG A 78 -3.94 1.33 10.63
CA ARG A 78 -2.68 0.94 9.97
C ARG A 78 -1.55 1.85 10.42
N VAL A 79 -0.40 1.21 10.65
CA VAL A 79 0.82 1.90 11.02
C VAL A 79 1.97 1.49 10.12
N ARG A 80 2.84 2.46 9.84
CA ARG A 80 4.04 2.25 9.03
C ARG A 80 5.24 2.77 9.81
N LYS A 81 6.36 2.08 9.70
CA LYS A 81 7.64 2.67 10.12
C LYS A 81 8.07 3.69 9.07
N ASP A 82 8.50 4.86 9.52
CA ASP A 82 9.22 5.80 8.68
C ASP A 82 10.70 5.45 8.58
N ASP A 83 11.44 6.24 7.80
CA ASP A 83 12.88 6.05 7.56
C ASP A 83 13.73 6.21 8.84
N GLN A 84 13.15 6.78 9.91
CA GLN A 84 13.79 6.94 11.22
C GLN A 84 13.41 5.79 12.17
N GLY A 85 12.62 4.81 11.72
CA GLY A 85 12.14 3.68 12.50
C GLY A 85 10.98 4.01 13.43
N LYS A 86 10.39 5.21 13.33
CA LYS A 86 9.24 5.63 14.14
C LYS A 86 7.95 5.12 13.52
N TRP A 87 7.02 4.68 14.36
CA TRP A 87 5.70 4.25 13.91
C TRP A 87 4.78 5.44 13.70
N LYS A 88 4.25 5.55 12.47
CA LYS A 88 3.29 6.57 12.07
C LYS A 88 1.96 5.96 11.70
N VAL A 89 0.90 6.58 12.18
CA VAL A 89 -0.50 6.27 11.86
C VAL A 89 -0.91 7.02 10.61
N ASN A 90 -1.68 6.37 9.75
CA ASN A 90 -2.28 7.05 8.61
C ASN A 90 -3.38 8.01 9.06
N ARG A 91 -3.28 9.28 8.66
CA ARG A 91 -4.29 10.32 8.93
C ARG A 91 -5.69 9.95 8.48
N THR A 92 -5.81 9.25 7.35
CA THR A 92 -7.11 8.80 6.84
C THR A 92 -7.78 7.84 7.81
N ASP A 93 -7.02 6.90 8.37
CA ASP A 93 -7.55 5.92 9.33
C ASP A 93 -7.97 6.63 10.63
N MET A 94 -7.26 7.69 11.04
CA MET A 94 -7.60 8.50 12.22
C MET A 94 -8.91 9.27 12.09
N SER A 95 -9.29 9.63 10.87
CA SER A 95 -10.54 10.33 10.57
C SER A 95 -11.76 9.41 10.54
N ALA A 96 -11.53 8.10 10.34
CA ALA A 96 -12.58 7.09 10.27
C ALA A 96 -12.90 6.44 11.64
N LEU A 97 -12.14 6.77 12.68
CA LEU A 97 -12.42 6.34 14.05
C LEU A 97 -13.71 6.96 14.58
N GLU A 98 -14.46 6.19 15.36
CA GLU A 98 -15.69 6.66 15.99
C GLU A 98 -15.44 7.86 16.91
N GLU A 99 -16.42 8.75 16.98
CA GLU A 99 -16.40 9.89 17.89
C GLU A 99 -16.47 9.38 19.34
N GLY A 100 -15.47 9.71 20.16
CA GLY A 100 -15.35 9.22 21.53
C GLY A 100 -14.30 8.12 21.77
N VAL A 101 -13.59 7.67 20.73
CA VAL A 101 -12.39 6.83 20.92
C VAL A 101 -11.29 7.67 21.56
N ASP A 102 -10.74 7.20 22.69
CA ASP A 102 -9.58 7.81 23.32
C ASP A 102 -8.33 7.56 22.47
N LYS A 103 -7.78 8.61 21.86
CA LYS A 103 -6.60 8.56 20.99
C LYS A 103 -5.32 8.87 21.77
N SER A 104 -5.33 8.70 23.09
CA SER A 104 -4.23 9.07 23.98
C SER A 104 -2.90 8.36 23.66
N ALA A 105 -2.94 7.22 22.97
CA ALA A 105 -1.73 6.53 22.52
C ALA A 105 -1.14 7.07 21.19
N VAL A 106 -1.80 8.03 20.54
CA VAL A 106 -1.34 8.67 19.31
C VAL A 106 -1.18 10.18 19.53
N ASN A 107 0.03 10.70 19.34
CA ASN A 107 0.27 12.14 19.34
C ASN A 107 0.28 12.67 17.90
N GLY A 108 -0.87 13.13 17.43
CA GLY A 108 -1.08 13.55 16.04
C GLY A 108 -1.09 12.34 15.10
N GLU A 109 0.06 12.05 14.48
CA GLU A 109 0.28 10.90 13.59
C GLU A 109 1.36 9.95 14.11
N GLU A 110 2.02 10.27 15.22
CA GLU A 110 3.07 9.43 15.80
C GLU A 110 2.49 8.56 16.92
N LEU A 111 2.74 7.27 16.87
CA LEU A 111 2.40 6.37 17.97
C LEU A 111 3.34 6.62 19.15
N VAL A 112 2.75 6.82 20.33
CA VAL A 112 3.48 6.77 21.60
C VAL A 112 3.72 5.29 21.93
N TYR A 113 4.73 4.71 21.28
CA TYR A 113 5.01 3.28 21.30
C TYR A 113 5.14 2.72 22.72
N LYS A 114 4.23 1.81 23.09
CA LYS A 114 4.29 1.06 24.35
C LYS A 114 4.39 -0.43 24.03
N SER A 115 5.63 -0.95 24.03
CA SER A 115 5.97 -2.39 23.98
C SER A 115 5.81 -3.12 22.62
N GLY A 116 6.54 -4.24 22.50
CA GLY A 116 6.89 -5.03 21.30
C GLY A 116 5.74 -5.58 20.44
N PRO A 117 6.03 -6.13 19.24
CA PRO A 117 5.02 -6.69 18.36
C PRO A 117 4.33 -7.89 19.03
N SER A 118 3.07 -7.70 19.39
CA SER A 118 2.20 -8.79 19.81
C SER A 118 1.70 -9.49 18.54
N LYS A 119 2.14 -10.72 18.31
CA LYS A 119 1.60 -11.54 17.21
C LYS A 119 0.13 -11.81 17.50
N MET A 120 -0.74 -11.28 16.66
CA MET A 120 -2.15 -11.67 16.62
C MET A 120 -2.37 -12.60 15.44
N GLU A 121 -2.72 -13.85 15.73
CA GLU A 121 -3.50 -14.63 14.78
C GLU A 121 -4.95 -14.15 14.90
N LEU A 122 -5.40 -13.34 13.95
CA LEU A 122 -6.81 -12.97 13.80
C LEU A 122 -7.61 -14.25 13.50
N LYS A 123 -8.06 -14.95 14.56
CA LYS A 123 -9.10 -15.98 14.44
C LYS A 123 -10.43 -15.28 14.25
N ILE A 124 -10.86 -15.18 13.00
CA ILE A 124 -12.17 -14.65 12.64
C ILE A 124 -13.24 -15.65 13.10
N PRO A 125 -14.20 -15.25 13.96
CA PRO A 125 -15.33 -16.11 14.30
C PRO A 125 -16.20 -16.30 13.06
N GLY A 126 -16.25 -17.53 12.52
CA GLY A 126 -17.02 -17.84 11.30
C GLY A 126 -16.53 -19.01 10.45
N LYS A 127 -15.51 -19.77 10.89
CA LYS A 127 -15.25 -21.13 10.40
C LYS A 127 -15.10 -22.07 11.60
#